data_AF-A0A6J7PMF8-F1
#
_entry.id   AF-A0A6J7PMF8-F1
#
_cell.length_a   1.000
_cell.length_b   1.000
_cell.length_c   1.000
_cell.angle_alpha   90.00
_cell.angle_beta   90.00
_cell.angle_gamma   90.00
#
_symmetry.space_group_name_H-M   'P 1'
#
loop_
_entity.id
_entity.type
_entity.pdbx_description
1 polymer ?
#
loop_
_entity_poly.entity_id
_entity_poly.type
_entity_poly.pdbx_seq_one_letter_code
_entity_poly.pdbx_strand_id
1 'polypeptide(L)'
;MNYLALLGWSIGDDREFFSLAEMGAAFDVSRVNPNPARFDLKKCTAINGDWIRFIGADDLATRIVPFLLAVGALAADPTPEQSALLGSAVPLVQERMETLVQGAAMLAFLFVDDVAFALDDDARAMVADSPDALAAARLALSDVVVWVAADIEGALRSALIEGMGLKPKVAFGPVRAAVSGRRVSPPLFESLELLGRDRSLARIDSALR
;
A
#
# COMPACT_ATOMS: atom_id res chain seq x y z
N MET A 1 20.48 5.80 -9.73
CA MET A 1 21.31 6.37 -10.82
C MET A 1 20.81 7.74 -11.27
N ASN A 2 19.57 7.87 -11.76
CA ASN A 2 19.00 9.15 -12.25
C ASN A 2 19.22 10.34 -11.29
N TYR A 3 18.83 10.23 -10.01
CA TYR A 3 19.02 11.32 -9.04
C TYR A 3 20.50 11.67 -8.82
N LEU A 4 21.38 10.67 -8.72
CA LEU A 4 22.81 10.90 -8.51
C LEU A 4 23.43 11.64 -9.70
N ALA A 5 22.95 11.40 -10.92
CA ALA A 5 23.39 12.13 -12.10
C ALA A 5 22.99 13.61 -12.05
N LEU A 6 21.89 13.96 -11.36
CA LEU A 6 21.49 15.36 -11.16
C LEU A 6 22.38 16.12 -10.17
N LEU A 7 23.28 15.43 -9.45
CA LEU A 7 24.23 16.05 -8.54
C LEU A 7 25.43 16.60 -9.31
N GLY A 8 25.27 17.80 -9.88
CA GLY A 8 26.32 18.50 -10.62
C GLY A 8 26.26 18.29 -12.13
N TRP A 9 25.23 17.63 -12.66
CA TRP A 9 24.97 17.53 -14.10
C TRP A 9 23.47 17.61 -14.38
N SER A 10 23.09 18.01 -15.58
CA SER A 10 21.69 18.02 -16.03
C SER A 10 21.62 17.56 -17.48
N ILE A 11 20.59 16.78 -17.81
CA ILE A 11 20.36 16.31 -19.17
C ILE A 11 19.96 17.45 -20.12
N GLY A 12 19.41 18.55 -19.58
CA GLY A 12 18.90 19.71 -20.32
C GLY A 12 17.37 19.83 -20.23
N ASP A 13 16.83 20.94 -20.74
CA ASP A 13 15.38 21.17 -20.94
C ASP A 13 14.51 20.94 -19.69
N ASP A 14 15.02 21.29 -18.51
CA ASP A 14 14.37 21.07 -17.21
C ASP A 14 13.91 19.62 -16.95
N ARG A 15 14.47 18.65 -17.69
CA ARG A 15 14.08 17.24 -17.60
C ARG A 15 14.84 16.56 -16.47
N GLU A 16 14.11 16.06 -15.48
CA GLU A 16 14.70 15.40 -14.31
C GLU A 16 14.52 13.88 -14.31
N PHE A 17 13.57 13.37 -15.09
CA PHE A 17 13.33 11.93 -15.26
C PHE A 17 14.02 11.43 -16.54
N PHE A 18 15.00 10.53 -16.39
CA PHE A 18 15.73 9.95 -17.52
C PHE A 18 16.41 8.64 -17.14
N SER A 19 16.40 7.70 -18.08
CA SER A 19 17.06 6.39 -17.98
C SER A 19 18.58 6.51 -18.03
N LEU A 20 19.26 5.43 -17.62
CA LEU A 20 20.72 5.34 -17.75
C LEU A 20 21.18 5.38 -19.21
N ALA A 21 20.38 4.85 -20.14
CA ALA A 21 20.67 4.89 -21.57
C ALA A 21 20.59 6.33 -22.11
N GLU A 22 19.56 7.09 -21.73
CA GLU A 22 19.44 8.52 -22.08
C GLU A 22 20.58 9.34 -21.46
N MET A 23 20.96 9.05 -20.22
CA MET A 23 22.15 9.65 -19.61
C MET A 23 23.40 9.36 -20.43
N GLY A 24 23.65 8.10 -20.82
CA GLY A 24 24.83 7.73 -21.60
C GLY A 24 24.88 8.40 -22.98
N ALA A 25 23.73 8.63 -23.62
CA ALA A 25 23.65 9.33 -24.90
C ALA A 25 23.85 10.85 -24.79
N ALA A 26 23.50 11.45 -23.65
CA ALA A 26 23.52 12.90 -23.45
C ALA A 26 24.69 13.42 -22.59
N PHE A 27 25.40 12.54 -21.89
CA PHE A 27 26.44 12.93 -20.95
C PHE A 27 27.64 13.54 -21.66
N ASP A 28 28.03 14.73 -21.19
CA ASP A 28 29.25 15.41 -21.58
C ASP A 28 29.86 16.05 -20.32
N VAL A 29 31.14 15.77 -20.09
CA VAL A 29 31.91 16.31 -18.96
C VAL A 29 31.96 17.84 -18.98
N SER A 30 31.88 18.46 -20.16
CA SER A 30 31.85 19.92 -20.31
C SER A 30 30.60 20.56 -19.66
N ARG A 31 29.53 19.78 -19.44
CA ARG A 31 28.28 20.20 -18.82
C ARG A 31 28.23 19.95 -17.30
N VAL A 32 29.32 19.47 -16.71
CA VAL A 32 29.42 19.24 -15.27
C VAL A 32 29.64 20.59 -14.55
N ASN A 33 28.76 20.87 -13.60
CA ASN A 33 28.81 22.08 -12.78
C ASN A 33 29.78 21.88 -11.59
N PRO A 34 30.77 22.76 -11.41
CA PRO A 34 31.74 22.66 -10.31
C PRO A 34 31.16 23.03 -8.93
N ASN A 35 29.94 23.58 -8.87
CA ASN A 35 29.32 23.95 -7.61
C ASN A 35 29.04 22.71 -6.74
N PRO A 36 29.25 22.79 -5.41
CA PRO A 36 28.92 21.70 -4.50
C PRO A 36 27.46 21.26 -4.63
N ALA A 37 27.24 20.00 -5.01
CA ALA A 37 25.91 19.43 -5.06
C ALA A 37 25.47 18.97 -3.66
N ARG A 38 24.34 19.49 -3.18
CA ARG A 38 23.72 19.05 -1.92
C ARG A 38 22.80 17.85 -2.18
N PHE A 39 22.93 16.82 -1.36
CA PHE A 39 21.96 15.72 -1.36
C PHE A 39 20.63 16.17 -0.74
N ASP A 40 19.56 15.99 -1.50
CA ASP A 40 18.17 16.23 -1.16
C ASP A 40 17.42 14.89 -1.22
N LEU A 41 17.15 14.34 -0.03
CA LEU A 41 16.46 13.07 0.12
C LEU A 41 15.03 13.12 -0.44
N LYS A 42 14.33 14.24 -0.30
CA LYS A 42 12.94 14.37 -0.78
C LYS A 42 12.91 14.28 -2.30
N LYS A 43 13.83 14.96 -2.98
CA LYS A 43 13.97 14.88 -4.43
C LYS A 43 14.40 13.49 -4.90
N CYS A 44 15.36 12.87 -4.21
CA CYS A 44 15.77 11.49 -4.49
C CYS A 44 14.60 10.52 -4.42
N THR A 45 13.80 10.61 -3.35
CA THR A 45 12.65 9.74 -3.09
C THR A 45 11.52 10.00 -4.09
N ALA A 46 11.27 11.26 -4.47
CA ALA A 46 10.29 11.60 -5.51
C ALA A 46 10.64 10.96 -6.87
N ILE A 47 11.89 11.12 -7.33
CA ILE A 47 12.37 10.48 -8.56
C ILE A 47 12.30 8.95 -8.46
N ASN A 48 12.58 8.37 -7.28
CA ASN A 48 12.42 6.93 -7.07
C ASN A 48 10.96 6.49 -7.23
N GLY A 49 10.00 7.27 -6.72
CA GLY A 49 8.57 7.04 -6.94
C GLY A 49 8.19 7.09 -8.43
N ASP A 50 8.73 8.04 -9.19
CA ASP A 50 8.51 8.11 -10.64
C ASP A 50 9.00 6.84 -11.35
N TRP A 51 10.16 6.32 -10.95
CA TRP A 51 10.68 5.05 -11.46
C TRP A 51 9.83 3.85 -11.06
N ILE A 52 9.31 3.81 -9.83
CA ILE A 52 8.40 2.74 -9.40
C ILE A 52 7.13 2.71 -10.27
N ARG A 53 6.55 3.87 -10.60
CA ARG A 53 5.37 3.96 -11.46
C ARG A 53 5.65 3.56 -12.91
N PHE A 54 6.89 3.71 -13.36
CA PHE A 54 7.32 3.29 -14.69
C PHE A 54 7.51 1.76 -14.82
N ILE A 55 7.81 1.06 -13.72
CA ILE A 55 8.02 -0.39 -13.72
C ILE A 55 6.68 -1.10 -13.93
N GLY A 56 6.67 -2.14 -14.77
CA GLY A 56 5.47 -2.99 -14.96
C GLY A 56 5.07 -3.70 -13.68
N ALA A 57 3.77 -3.88 -13.44
CA ALA A 57 3.24 -4.41 -12.18
C ALA A 57 3.85 -5.78 -11.78
N ASP A 58 4.06 -6.68 -12.74
CA ASP A 58 4.64 -8.01 -12.47
C ASP A 58 6.11 -7.93 -12.01
N ASP A 59 6.91 -7.05 -12.62
CA ASP A 59 8.29 -6.79 -12.20
C ASP A 59 8.30 -6.10 -10.83
N LEU A 60 7.41 -5.14 -10.61
CA LEU A 60 7.28 -4.46 -9.31
C LEU A 60 6.89 -5.44 -8.19
N ALA A 61 5.98 -6.37 -8.44
CA ALA A 61 5.61 -7.43 -7.50
C ALA A 61 6.83 -8.26 -7.10
N THR A 62 7.62 -8.72 -8.08
CA THR A 62 8.84 -9.48 -7.83
C THR A 62 9.84 -8.67 -6.98
N ARG A 63 10.00 -7.37 -7.25
CA ARG A 63 10.91 -6.49 -6.51
C ARG A 63 10.48 -6.20 -5.08
N ILE A 64 9.20 -6.36 -4.74
CA ILE A 64 8.67 -6.14 -3.38
C ILE A 64 8.92 -7.35 -2.48
N VAL A 65 9.05 -8.56 -3.03
CA VAL A 65 9.22 -9.82 -2.27
C VAL A 65 10.32 -9.75 -1.20
N PRO A 66 11.55 -9.27 -1.48
CA PRO A 66 12.60 -9.19 -0.47
C PRO A 66 12.23 -8.32 0.74
N PHE A 67 11.40 -7.29 0.53
CA PHE A 67 10.96 -6.39 1.59
C PHE A 67 9.83 -7.01 2.42
N LEU A 68 8.97 -7.82 1.82
CA LEU A 68 7.96 -8.62 2.54
C LEU A 68 8.62 -9.70 3.42
N LEU A 69 9.67 -10.34 2.91
CA LEU A 69 10.50 -11.28 3.67
C LEU A 69 11.18 -10.57 4.86
N ALA A 70 11.78 -9.41 4.62
CA ALA A 70 12.51 -8.66 5.65
C ALA A 70 11.64 -8.23 6.84
N VAL A 71 10.34 -8.00 6.61
CA VAL A 71 9.37 -7.65 7.67
C VAL A 71 8.61 -8.86 8.24
N GLY A 72 8.98 -10.09 7.82
CA GLY A 72 8.35 -11.32 8.27
C GLY A 72 6.91 -11.51 7.78
N ALA A 73 6.47 -10.75 6.78
CA ALA A 73 5.16 -10.94 6.16
C ALA A 73 5.12 -12.19 5.26
N LEU A 74 6.27 -12.58 4.72
CA LEU A 74 6.49 -13.86 4.06
C LEU A 74 7.58 -14.64 4.83
N ALA A 75 7.41 -15.95 4.96
CA ALA A 75 8.40 -16.82 5.61
C ALA A 75 9.50 -17.31 4.66
N ALA A 76 9.19 -17.38 3.36
CA ALA A 76 10.06 -17.81 2.27
C ALA A 76 9.55 -17.20 0.96
N ASP A 77 10.19 -17.51 -0.17
CA ASP A 77 9.71 -17.10 -1.49
C ASP A 77 8.21 -17.43 -1.65
N PRO A 78 7.42 -16.53 -2.27
CA PRO A 78 5.98 -16.65 -2.28
C PRO A 78 5.51 -17.91 -3.03
N THR A 79 4.48 -18.57 -2.51
CA THR A 79 3.78 -19.64 -3.26
C THR A 79 3.12 -19.08 -4.53
N PRO A 80 2.66 -19.92 -5.47
CA PRO A 80 1.90 -19.44 -6.63
C PRO A 80 0.69 -18.59 -6.25
N GLU A 81 -0.03 -18.97 -5.18
CA GLU A 81 -1.20 -18.25 -4.68
C GLU A 81 -0.80 -16.89 -4.09
N GLN A 82 0.28 -16.83 -3.31
CA GLN A 82 0.80 -15.58 -2.76
C GLN A 82 1.34 -14.66 -3.86
N SER A 83 1.95 -15.22 -4.91
CA SER A 83 2.42 -14.47 -6.07
C SER A 83 1.26 -13.87 -6.86
N ALA A 84 0.18 -14.62 -7.06
CA ALA A 84 -1.05 -14.12 -7.69
C ALA A 84 -1.71 -13.02 -6.84
N LEU A 85 -1.80 -13.22 -5.52
CA LEU A 85 -2.29 -12.22 -4.58
C LEU A 85 -1.46 -10.93 -4.64
N LEU A 86 -0.13 -11.04 -4.67
CA LEU A 86 0.77 -9.90 -4.78
C LEU A 86 0.57 -9.17 -6.12
N GLY A 87 0.44 -9.90 -7.23
CA GLY A 87 0.15 -9.34 -8.55
C GLY A 87 -1.14 -8.52 -8.58
N SER A 88 -2.20 -8.98 -7.89
CA SER A 88 -3.45 -8.23 -7.76
C SER A 88 -3.34 -7.03 -6.80
N ALA A 89 -2.51 -7.12 -5.76
CA ALA A 89 -2.42 -6.11 -4.73
C ALA A 89 -1.48 -4.93 -5.08
N VAL A 90 -0.41 -5.18 -5.83
CA VAL A 90 0.59 -4.17 -6.19
C VAL A 90 0.01 -2.96 -6.95
N PRO A 91 -0.86 -3.15 -7.97
CA PRO A 91 -1.48 -2.02 -8.67
C PRO A 91 -2.25 -1.06 -7.74
N LEU A 92 -2.78 -1.56 -6.63
CA LEU A 92 -3.54 -0.76 -5.66
C LEU A 92 -2.69 0.23 -4.85
N VAL A 93 -1.37 0.05 -4.86
CA VAL A 93 -0.41 0.83 -4.07
C VAL A 93 0.71 1.45 -4.89
N GLN A 94 0.89 1.04 -6.15
CA GLN A 94 1.97 1.51 -7.03
C GLN A 94 2.05 3.04 -7.12
N GLU A 95 0.91 3.69 -7.35
CA GLU A 95 0.84 5.16 -7.46
C GLU A 95 1.19 5.90 -6.17
N ARG A 96 1.07 5.22 -5.01
CA ARG A 96 1.16 5.80 -3.67
C ARG A 96 2.51 5.58 -3.00
N MET A 97 3.34 4.67 -3.53
CA MET A 97 4.62 4.35 -2.91
C MET A 97 5.77 5.11 -3.56
N GLU A 98 6.67 5.63 -2.75
CA GLU A 98 7.92 6.25 -3.19
C GLU A 98 9.13 5.32 -2.98
N THR A 99 8.94 4.24 -2.20
CA THR A 99 9.96 3.19 -1.98
C THR A 99 9.30 1.82 -1.92
N LEU A 100 10.08 0.77 -2.22
CA LEU A 100 9.61 -0.61 -2.11
C LEU A 100 9.32 -1.04 -0.67
N VAL A 101 10.00 -0.42 0.31
CA VAL A 101 9.71 -0.60 1.75
C VAL A 101 8.31 -0.10 2.09
N GLN A 102 7.92 1.07 1.57
CA GLN A 102 6.55 1.59 1.74
C GLN A 102 5.53 0.65 1.07
N GLY A 103 5.81 0.15 -0.13
CA GLY A 103 4.98 -0.85 -0.79
C GLY A 103 4.76 -2.10 0.05
N ALA A 104 5.85 -2.71 0.53
CA ALA A 104 5.78 -3.88 1.42
C ALA A 104 5.00 -3.57 2.71
N ALA A 105 5.23 -2.41 3.33
CA ALA A 105 4.53 -1.99 4.54
C ALA A 105 3.01 -1.83 4.35
N MET A 106 2.57 -1.39 3.15
CA MET A 106 1.15 -1.28 2.81
C MET A 106 0.49 -2.63 2.50
N LEU A 107 1.27 -3.63 2.07
CA LEU A 107 0.76 -4.92 1.61
C LEU A 107 0.94 -6.07 2.62
N ALA A 108 1.84 -5.92 3.60
CA ALA A 108 2.22 -6.96 4.55
C ALA A 108 1.04 -7.64 5.25
N PHE A 109 -0.03 -6.89 5.55
CA PHE A 109 -1.22 -7.41 6.23
C PHE A 109 -1.93 -8.53 5.44
N LEU A 110 -1.77 -8.58 4.12
CA LEU A 110 -2.34 -9.64 3.27
C LEU A 110 -1.64 -10.99 3.47
N PHE A 111 -0.37 -10.97 3.84
CA PHE A 111 0.49 -12.15 3.89
C PHE A 111 0.78 -12.65 5.31
N VAL A 112 0.77 -11.75 6.30
CA VAL A 112 1.00 -12.13 7.70
C VAL A 112 -0.08 -13.09 8.19
N ASP A 113 0.34 -14.14 8.90
CA ASP A 113 -0.54 -15.06 9.59
C ASP A 113 -1.42 -14.32 10.60
N ASP A 114 -2.69 -14.73 10.72
CA ASP A 114 -3.65 -14.03 11.59
C ASP A 114 -3.29 -14.13 13.08
N VAL A 115 -2.48 -15.12 13.47
CA VAL A 115 -1.93 -15.24 14.84
C VAL A 115 -0.85 -14.18 15.11
N ALA A 116 -0.10 -13.79 14.07
CA ALA A 116 0.95 -12.77 14.15
C ALA A 116 0.44 -11.36 13.77
N PHE A 117 -0.77 -11.26 13.24
CA PHE A 117 -1.40 -10.00 12.90
C PHE A 117 -1.68 -9.16 14.15
N ALA A 118 -1.28 -7.90 14.11
CA ALA A 118 -1.47 -6.96 15.21
C ALA A 118 -1.85 -5.58 14.70
N LEU A 119 -2.62 -4.86 15.51
CA LEU A 119 -2.91 -3.44 15.30
C LEU A 119 -1.75 -2.60 15.85
N ASP A 120 -1.27 -1.64 15.07
CA ASP A 120 -0.44 -0.56 15.59
C ASP A 120 -1.25 0.32 16.58
N ASP A 121 -0.56 1.18 17.33
CA ASP A 121 -1.18 2.00 18.38
C ASP A 121 -2.31 2.90 17.82
N ASP A 122 -2.10 3.40 16.61
CA ASP A 122 -3.01 4.31 15.91
C ASP A 122 -4.27 3.61 15.39
N ALA A 123 -4.13 2.37 14.92
CA ALA A 123 -5.20 1.49 14.50
C ALA A 123 -5.99 0.99 15.71
N ARG A 124 -5.30 0.64 16.80
CA ARG A 124 -5.94 0.25 18.07
C ARG A 124 -6.79 1.37 18.63
N ALA A 125 -6.27 2.60 18.66
CA ALA A 125 -7.04 3.77 19.09
C ALA A 125 -8.27 4.00 18.18
N MET A 126 -8.10 3.92 16.86
CA MET A 126 -9.21 4.09 15.90
C MET A 126 -10.33 3.06 16.11
N VAL A 127 -9.97 1.80 16.38
CA VAL A 127 -10.93 0.74 16.68
C VAL A 127 -11.65 1.00 18.01
N ALA A 128 -10.90 1.34 19.06
CA ALA A 128 -11.45 1.60 20.39
C ALA A 128 -12.40 2.81 20.43
N ASP A 129 -12.15 3.82 19.60
CA ASP A 129 -12.98 5.03 19.50
C ASP A 129 -14.27 4.82 18.68
N SER A 130 -14.45 3.67 18.02
CA SER A 130 -15.57 3.43 17.11
C SER A 130 -16.13 1.99 17.14
N PRO A 131 -16.43 1.43 18.33
CA PRO A 131 -16.89 0.05 18.46
C PRO A 131 -18.23 -0.19 17.76
N ASP A 132 -19.16 0.77 17.81
CA ASP A 132 -20.48 0.64 17.18
C ASP A 132 -20.40 0.56 15.66
N ALA A 133 -19.55 1.40 15.04
CA ALA A 133 -19.33 1.38 13.60
C ALA A 133 -18.69 0.05 13.16
N LEU A 134 -17.74 -0.47 13.95
CA LEU A 134 -17.09 -1.73 13.65
C LEU A 134 -18.05 -2.93 13.83
N ALA A 135 -18.91 -2.92 14.85
CA ALA A 135 -19.93 -3.95 15.06
C ALA A 135 -20.99 -3.94 13.96
N ALA A 136 -21.45 -2.76 13.53
CA ALA A 136 -22.38 -2.64 12.40
C ALA A 136 -21.73 -3.11 11.09
N ALA A 137 -20.46 -2.78 10.85
CA ALA A 137 -19.70 -3.28 9.71
C ALA A 137 -19.59 -4.81 9.73
N ARG A 138 -19.33 -5.40 10.89
CA ARG A 138 -19.22 -6.85 11.07
C ARG A 138 -20.50 -7.57 10.70
N LEU A 139 -21.66 -7.03 11.08
CA LEU A 139 -22.98 -7.57 10.74
C LEU A 139 -23.25 -7.43 9.24
N ALA A 140 -23.03 -6.24 8.68
CA ALA A 140 -23.25 -6.00 7.25
C ALA A 140 -22.39 -6.92 6.38
N LEU A 141 -21.13 -7.14 6.75
CA LEU A 141 -20.22 -8.01 6.02
C LEU A 141 -20.57 -9.49 6.15
N SER A 142 -21.23 -9.94 7.22
CA SER A 142 -21.68 -11.34 7.29
C SER A 142 -22.76 -11.68 6.26
N ASP A 143 -23.55 -10.70 5.84
CA ASP A 143 -24.65 -10.91 4.88
C ASP A 143 -24.21 -10.79 3.42
N VAL A 144 -22.95 -10.41 3.16
CA VAL A 144 -22.38 -10.37 1.80
C VAL A 144 -22.26 -11.80 1.25
N VAL A 145 -23.00 -12.07 0.18
CA VAL A 145 -23.05 -13.38 -0.49
C VAL A 145 -21.87 -13.57 -1.45
N VAL A 146 -21.60 -12.56 -2.27
CA VAL A 146 -20.49 -12.57 -3.23
C VAL A 146 -19.39 -11.66 -2.69
N TRP A 147 -18.23 -12.24 -2.34
CA TRP A 147 -17.15 -11.51 -1.68
C TRP A 147 -16.27 -10.75 -2.70
N VAL A 148 -16.84 -9.71 -3.28
CA VAL A 148 -16.18 -8.78 -4.23
C VAL A 148 -16.32 -7.35 -3.75
N ALA A 149 -15.37 -6.48 -4.11
CA ALA A 149 -15.25 -5.12 -3.61
C ALA A 149 -16.54 -4.30 -3.78
N ALA A 150 -17.25 -4.45 -4.90
CA ALA A 150 -18.50 -3.73 -5.16
C ALA A 150 -19.61 -4.09 -4.16
N ASP A 151 -19.78 -5.37 -3.85
CA ASP A 151 -20.82 -5.85 -2.93
C ASP A 151 -20.45 -5.55 -1.48
N ILE A 152 -19.15 -5.66 -1.14
CA ILE A 152 -18.58 -5.24 0.15
C ILE A 152 -18.81 -3.75 0.38
N GLU A 153 -18.50 -2.92 -0.63
CA GLU A 153 -18.72 -1.48 -0.59
C GLU A 153 -20.21 -1.14 -0.40
N GLY A 154 -21.10 -1.79 -1.16
CA GLY A 154 -22.55 -1.61 -1.04
C GLY A 154 -23.06 -1.92 0.36
N ALA A 155 -22.67 -3.07 0.92
CA ALA A 155 -23.08 -3.46 2.28
C ALA A 155 -22.60 -2.48 3.34
N LEU A 156 -21.32 -2.06 3.29
CA LEU A 156 -20.76 -1.12 4.26
C LEU A 156 -21.36 0.28 4.14
N ARG A 157 -21.63 0.75 2.91
CA ARG A 157 -22.28 2.05 2.69
C ARG A 157 -23.71 2.05 3.24
N SER A 158 -24.49 1.01 2.94
CA SER A 158 -25.87 0.94 3.41
C SER A 158 -25.94 0.87 4.93
N ALA A 159 -25.11 0.05 5.58
CA ALA A 159 -25.12 -0.06 7.04
C ALA A 159 -24.58 1.20 7.74
N LEU A 160 -23.41 1.70 7.33
CA LEU A 160 -22.69 2.71 8.09
C LEU A 160 -23.04 4.15 7.69
N ILE A 161 -23.26 4.40 6.39
CA ILE A 161 -23.57 5.75 5.91
C ILE A 161 -25.08 5.97 5.96
N GLU A 162 -25.87 5.11 5.32
CA GLU A 162 -27.33 5.30 5.24
C GLU A 162 -27.99 4.94 6.56
N GLY A 163 -27.63 3.80 7.16
CA GLY A 163 -28.21 3.31 8.41
C GLY A 163 -27.81 4.11 9.64
N MET A 164 -26.53 4.45 9.78
CA MET A 164 -26.01 5.16 10.97
C MET A 164 -25.74 6.65 10.75
N GLY A 165 -25.81 7.17 9.52
CA GLY A 165 -25.53 8.57 9.21
C GLY A 165 -24.05 8.96 9.35
N LEU A 166 -23.12 7.99 9.36
CA LEU A 166 -21.70 8.26 9.57
C LEU A 166 -21.06 8.88 8.34
N LYS A 167 -20.12 9.81 8.56
CA LYS A 167 -19.25 10.31 7.50
C LYS A 167 -18.27 9.20 7.06
N PRO A 168 -17.87 9.13 5.77
CA PRO A 168 -17.03 8.04 5.25
C PRO A 168 -15.76 7.76 6.06
N LYS A 169 -15.06 8.80 6.52
CA LYS A 169 -13.84 8.63 7.34
C LYS A 169 -14.11 7.91 8.66
N VAL A 170 -15.24 8.20 9.31
CA VAL A 170 -15.64 7.61 10.60
C VAL A 170 -16.23 6.22 10.38
N ALA A 171 -16.98 6.02 9.29
CA ALA A 171 -17.52 4.72 8.91
C ALA A 171 -16.41 3.70 8.59
N PHE A 172 -15.49 4.06 7.70
CA PHE A 172 -14.55 3.11 7.10
C PHE A 172 -13.19 3.05 7.80
N GLY A 173 -12.83 4.09 8.55
CA GLY A 173 -11.61 4.15 9.37
C GLY A 173 -11.41 2.95 10.30
N PRO A 174 -12.38 2.60 11.17
CA PRO A 174 -12.23 1.46 12.08
C PRO A 174 -12.20 0.12 11.35
N VAL A 175 -12.98 -0.06 10.27
CA VAL A 175 -12.95 -1.29 9.46
C VAL A 175 -11.56 -1.48 8.85
N ARG A 176 -11.00 -0.43 8.24
CA ARG A 176 -9.63 -0.43 7.71
C ARG A 176 -8.62 -0.80 8.79
N ALA A 177 -8.67 -0.09 9.91
CA ALA A 177 -7.75 -0.33 11.02
C ALA A 177 -7.82 -1.79 11.49
N ALA A 178 -9.01 -2.34 11.65
CA ALA A 178 -9.22 -3.72 12.08
C ALA A 178 -8.63 -4.75 11.11
N VAL A 179 -8.77 -4.55 9.79
CA VAL A 179 -8.34 -5.57 8.81
C VAL A 179 -6.91 -5.40 8.32
N SER A 180 -6.38 -4.17 8.28
CA SER A 180 -5.01 -3.91 7.81
C SER A 180 -4.01 -3.65 8.94
N GLY A 181 -4.49 -3.48 10.17
CA GLY A 181 -3.65 -3.20 11.35
C GLY A 181 -3.09 -1.79 11.39
N ARG A 182 -3.54 -0.91 10.48
CA ARG A 182 -2.99 0.43 10.23
C ARG A 182 -4.07 1.41 9.80
N ARG A 183 -3.83 2.71 10.00
CA ARG A 183 -4.73 3.77 9.49
C ARG A 183 -4.67 3.98 7.98
N VAL A 184 -3.52 3.70 7.38
CA VAL A 184 -3.27 3.85 5.94
C VAL A 184 -3.04 2.48 5.34
N SER A 185 -3.81 2.18 4.31
CA SER A 185 -3.83 0.90 3.60
C SER A 185 -4.10 1.14 2.12
N PRO A 186 -4.07 0.09 1.28
CA PRO A 186 -4.68 0.14 -0.04
C PRO A 186 -6.20 0.48 0.06
N PRO A 187 -6.89 0.70 -1.07
CA PRO A 187 -8.35 0.84 -1.10
C PRO A 187 -9.04 -0.25 -0.26
N LEU A 188 -9.98 0.15 0.61
CA LEU A 188 -10.49 -0.71 1.68
C LEU A 188 -11.25 -1.92 1.13
N PHE A 189 -12.11 -1.71 0.15
CA PHE A 189 -13.03 -2.75 -0.33
C PHE A 189 -12.27 -3.83 -1.10
N GLU A 190 -11.31 -3.42 -1.91
CA GLU A 190 -10.36 -4.28 -2.60
C GLU A 190 -9.43 -5.00 -1.61
N SER A 191 -9.03 -4.32 -0.52
CA SER A 191 -8.27 -4.97 0.55
C SER A 191 -9.07 -6.08 1.23
N LEU A 192 -10.36 -5.88 1.47
CA LEU A 192 -11.27 -6.89 2.03
C LEU A 192 -11.48 -8.04 1.06
N GLU A 193 -11.69 -7.76 -0.23
CA GLU A 193 -11.79 -8.77 -1.29
C GLU A 193 -10.55 -9.65 -1.33
N LEU A 194 -9.35 -9.05 -1.42
CA LEU A 194 -8.08 -9.76 -1.49
C LEU A 194 -7.76 -10.54 -0.20
N LEU A 195 -8.16 -10.02 0.96
CA LEU A 195 -7.96 -10.71 2.23
C LEU A 195 -8.90 -11.91 2.40
N GLY A 196 -10.06 -11.87 1.74
CA GLY A 196 -11.10 -12.89 1.82
C GLY A 196 -12.01 -12.74 3.03
N ARG A 197 -13.19 -13.37 2.94
CA ARG A 197 -14.29 -13.26 3.91
C ARG A 197 -13.89 -13.66 5.32
N ASP A 198 -13.40 -14.89 5.47
CA ASP A 198 -13.18 -15.48 6.79
C ASP A 198 -12.12 -14.71 7.58
N ARG A 199 -11.00 -14.36 6.93
CA ARG A 199 -9.93 -13.57 7.55
C ARG A 199 -10.38 -12.15 7.89
N SER A 200 -11.14 -11.51 7.00
CA SER A 200 -11.69 -10.17 7.26
C SER A 200 -12.61 -10.16 8.47
N LEU A 201 -13.57 -11.09 8.54
CA LEU A 201 -14.52 -11.19 9.65
C LEU A 201 -13.80 -11.56 10.95
N ALA A 202 -12.85 -12.50 10.92
CA ALA A 202 -12.07 -12.90 12.10
C ALA A 202 -11.25 -11.74 12.68
N ARG A 203 -10.61 -10.93 11.84
CA ARG A 203 -9.86 -9.73 12.28
C ARG A 203 -10.78 -8.68 12.90
N ILE A 204 -11.95 -8.45 12.31
CA ILE A 204 -12.97 -7.56 12.87
C ILE A 204 -13.46 -8.09 14.22
N ASP A 205 -13.76 -9.39 14.32
CA ASP A 205 -14.18 -10.03 15.57
C ASP A 205 -13.10 -9.93 16.66
N SER A 206 -11.82 -10.08 16.29
CA SER A 206 -10.72 -9.89 17.23
C SER A 206 -10.55 -8.44 17.66
N ALA A 207 -10.83 -7.48 16.79
CA ALA A 207 -10.74 -6.05 17.07
C ALA A 207 -11.90 -5.55 17.96
N LEU A 208 -13.03 -6.27 17.99
CA LEU A 208 -14.19 -5.99 18.86
C LEU A 208 -14.05 -6.53 20.29
N ARG A 209 -13.01 -7.34 20.58
CA ARG A 209 -12.78 -7.95 21.89
C ARG A 209 -12.05 -7.04 22.87
#